data_AF-A0A2I0VG53-F1
#
_entry.id   AF-A0A2I0VG53-F1
#
_cell.length_a   1.000
_cell.length_b   1.000
_cell.length_c   1.000
_cell.angle_alpha   90.00
_cell.angle_beta   90.00
_cell.angle_gamma   90.00
#
_symmetry.space_group_name_H-M   'P 1'
#
loop_
_entity.id
_entity.type
_entity.pdbx_description
1 polymer ?
#
loop_
_entity_poly.entity_id
_entity_poly.type
_entity_poly.pdbx_seq_one_letter_code
_entity_poly.pdbx_strand_id
1 'polypeptide(L)'
;MVTTRMDSVALMFANLIKREVVKLEGLKEDECLQLLNSHAFAGVENPPNDHKKLRIIAGEIVKKILGSPLAAKVIGGVLKDNLDERHWRTVRESSLLNQNSINSILRLGYIVLPNLLQNCFAFFCMFPQNHAFDKDDLVRMWIALGFIQPSQRMVSEDI
;
A
#
# COMPACT_ATOMS: atom_id res chain seq x y z
N MET A 1 -24.32 2.78 9.56
CA MET A 1 -23.65 1.71 8.79
C MET A 1 -22.63 1.05 9.71
N VAL A 2 -22.56 -0.28 9.74
CA VAL A 2 -21.61 -1.05 10.56
C VAL A 2 -20.76 -1.90 9.63
N THR A 3 -19.44 -1.94 9.83
CA THR A 3 -18.53 -2.82 9.09
C THR A 3 -17.88 -3.81 10.05
N THR A 4 -17.69 -5.05 9.63
CA THR A 4 -17.02 -6.09 10.42
C THR A 4 -16.32 -7.07 9.50
N ARG A 5 -15.25 -7.70 10.02
CA ARG A 5 -14.54 -8.80 9.33
C ARG A 5 -15.05 -10.18 9.75
N MET A 6 -16.04 -10.25 10.64
CA MET A 6 -16.57 -11.49 11.20
C MET A 6 -17.99 -11.72 10.70
N ASP A 7 -18.18 -12.77 9.90
CA ASP A 7 -19.49 -13.15 9.35
C ASP A 7 -20.51 -13.42 10.46
N SER A 8 -20.09 -14.03 11.58
CA SER A 8 -20.95 -14.27 12.74
C SER A 8 -21.52 -12.98 13.34
N VAL A 9 -20.68 -11.93 13.43
CA VAL A 9 -21.09 -10.62 13.93
C VAL A 9 -22.02 -9.95 12.92
N ALA A 10 -21.72 -10.03 11.62
CA ALA A 10 -22.57 -9.46 10.56
C ALA A 10 -23.99 -10.07 10.58
N LEU A 11 -24.08 -11.40 10.67
CA LEU A 11 -25.36 -12.13 10.75
C LEU A 11 -26.13 -11.81 12.03
N MET A 12 -25.44 -11.76 13.17
CA MET A 12 -26.05 -11.36 14.45
C MET A 12 -26.69 -9.97 14.35
N PHE A 13 -25.93 -8.98 13.85
CA PHE A 13 -26.46 -7.63 13.66
C PHE A 13 -27.61 -7.60 12.66
N ALA A 14 -27.47 -8.23 11.50
CA ALA A 14 -28.52 -8.29 10.48
C ALA A 14 -29.85 -8.80 11.03
N ASN A 15 -29.81 -9.86 11.85
CA ASN A 15 -31.00 -10.42 12.52
C ASN A 15 -31.59 -9.46 13.56
N LEU A 16 -30.75 -8.80 14.37
CA LEU A 16 -31.18 -7.88 15.42
C LEU A 16 -31.84 -6.62 14.87
N ILE A 17 -31.22 -5.98 13.87
CA ILE A 17 -31.68 -4.70 13.33
C ILE A 17 -32.45 -4.83 12.01
N LYS A 18 -32.75 -6.07 11.57
CA LYS A 18 -33.47 -6.42 10.33
C LYS A 18 -32.89 -5.69 9.10
N ARG A 19 -31.58 -5.73 8.94
CA ARG A 19 -30.86 -5.11 7.82
C ARG A 19 -30.16 -6.15 6.96
N GLU A 20 -30.00 -5.80 5.70
CA GLU A 20 -29.28 -6.62 4.73
C GLU A 20 -27.76 -6.64 5.04
N VAL A 21 -27.13 -7.80 4.82
CA VAL A 21 -25.68 -7.95 4.87
C VAL A 21 -25.14 -7.77 3.47
N VAL A 22 -24.28 -6.77 3.28
CA VAL A 22 -23.49 -6.62 2.06
C VAL A 22 -22.14 -7.29 2.26
N LYS A 23 -21.95 -8.45 1.63
CA LYS A 23 -20.64 -9.14 1.63
C LYS A 23 -19.75 -8.48 0.59
N LEU A 24 -18.63 -7.91 1.04
CA LEU A 24 -17.63 -7.34 0.14
C LEU A 24 -16.79 -8.46 -0.47
N GLU A 25 -16.77 -8.52 -1.79
CA GLU A 25 -15.88 -9.39 -2.57
C GLU A 25 -14.60 -8.66 -2.98
N GLY A 26 -13.62 -9.41 -3.47
CA GLY A 26 -12.44 -8.84 -4.11
C GLY A 26 -12.78 -8.14 -5.42
N LEU A 27 -11.90 -7.25 -5.86
CA LEU A 27 -11.99 -6.62 -7.18
C LEU A 27 -11.82 -7.66 -8.28
N LYS A 28 -12.43 -7.38 -9.43
CA LYS A 28 -12.13 -8.13 -10.66
C LYS A 28 -10.70 -7.86 -11.11
N GLU A 29 -10.14 -8.76 -11.91
CA GLU A 29 -8.74 -8.68 -12.36
C GLU A 29 -8.44 -7.38 -13.12
N ASP A 30 -9.37 -6.92 -13.95
CA ASP A 30 -9.27 -5.67 -14.71
C ASP A 30 -9.32 -4.43 -13.81
N GLU A 31 -10.18 -4.42 -12.80
CA GLU A 31 -10.25 -3.36 -11.79
C GLU A 31 -8.98 -3.31 -10.94
N CYS A 32 -8.46 -4.48 -10.53
CA CYS A 32 -7.17 -4.61 -9.86
C CYS A 32 -6.02 -4.09 -10.73
N LEU A 33 -6.03 -4.38 -12.02
CA LEU A 33 -5.02 -3.91 -12.98
C LEU A 33 -5.09 -2.40 -13.15
N GLN A 34 -6.28 -1.82 -13.22
CA GLN A 34 -6.45 -0.37 -13.26
C GLN A 34 -5.92 0.28 -11.98
N LEU A 35 -6.27 -0.25 -10.81
CA LEU A 35 -5.82 0.26 -9.51
C LEU A 35 -4.30 0.13 -9.33
N LEU A 36 -3.72 -1.01 -9.68
CA LEU A 36 -2.26 -1.20 -9.62
C LEU A 36 -1.55 -0.20 -10.53
N ASN A 37 -2.00 -0.05 -11.78
CA ASN A 37 -1.39 0.86 -12.74
C ASN A 37 -1.55 2.33 -12.32
N SER A 38 -2.68 2.71 -11.73
CA SER A 38 -2.89 4.10 -11.27
C SER A 38 -1.89 4.48 -10.18
N HIS A 39 -1.48 3.52 -9.35
CA HIS A 39 -0.43 3.72 -8.35
C HIS A 39 0.99 3.61 -8.94
N ALA A 40 1.26 2.59 -9.77
CA ALA A 40 2.58 2.35 -10.36
C ALA A 40 3.06 3.47 -11.29
N PHE A 41 2.15 4.11 -12.02
CA PHE A 41 2.46 5.18 -12.96
C PHE A 41 2.07 6.57 -12.44
N ALA A 42 1.77 6.72 -11.13
CA ALA A 42 1.38 7.99 -10.56
C ALA A 42 2.53 9.02 -10.65
N GLY A 43 2.34 10.07 -11.46
CA GLY A 43 3.34 11.13 -11.67
C GLY A 43 4.27 10.90 -12.86
N VAL A 44 4.01 9.90 -13.71
CA VAL A 44 4.76 9.66 -14.95
C VAL A 44 4.14 10.45 -16.10
N GLU A 45 4.91 11.37 -16.69
CA GLU A 45 4.52 12.09 -17.90
C GLU A 45 4.68 11.15 -19.13
N ASN A 46 3.65 11.05 -19.97
CA ASN A 46 3.56 10.22 -21.21
C ASN A 46 3.43 8.68 -21.07
N PRO A 47 2.31 8.13 -20.55
CA PRO A 47 2.20 6.71 -20.19
C PRO A 47 1.59 5.67 -21.18
N PRO A 48 1.14 5.92 -22.44
CA PRO A 48 0.42 4.86 -23.17
C PRO A 48 1.30 3.88 -23.96
N ASN A 49 2.40 4.33 -24.59
CA ASN A 49 3.12 3.50 -25.57
C ASN A 49 4.47 2.94 -25.06
N ASP A 50 5.19 3.67 -24.21
CA ASP A 50 6.56 3.30 -23.83
C ASP A 50 6.63 2.18 -22.78
N HIS A 51 5.54 1.95 -22.05
CA HIS A 51 5.48 0.99 -20.94
C HIS A 51 4.61 -0.24 -21.21
N LYS A 52 4.38 -0.60 -22.48
CA LYS A 52 3.60 -1.80 -22.85
C LYS A 52 4.09 -3.06 -22.14
N LYS A 53 5.41 -3.26 -22.05
CA LYS A 53 6.01 -4.40 -21.34
C LYS A 53 5.71 -4.40 -19.85
N LEU A 54 5.79 -3.24 -19.19
CA LEU A 54 5.48 -3.12 -17.77
C LEU A 54 4.01 -3.42 -17.51
N ARG A 55 3.10 -2.93 -18.36
CA ARG A 55 1.66 -3.24 -18.27
C ARG A 55 1.35 -4.72 -18.42
N ILE A 56 2.11 -5.45 -19.26
CA ILE A 56 2.01 -6.91 -19.36
C ILE A 56 2.43 -7.56 -18.03
N ILE A 57 3.56 -7.14 -17.45
CA ILE A 57 4.03 -7.66 -16.16
C ILE A 57 3.02 -7.35 -15.03
N ALA A 58 2.44 -6.15 -15.01
CA ALA A 58 1.35 -5.81 -14.09
C ALA A 58 0.16 -6.78 -14.23
N GLY A 59 -0.22 -7.13 -15.46
CA GLY A 59 -1.24 -8.15 -15.74
C GLY A 59 -0.92 -9.51 -15.12
N GLU A 60 0.35 -9.91 -15.08
CA GLU A 60 0.78 -11.16 -14.45
C GLU A 60 0.82 -11.06 -12.92
N ILE A 61 1.12 -9.87 -12.39
CA ILE A 61 1.13 -9.60 -10.94
C ILE A 61 -0.31 -9.61 -10.39
N VAL A 62 -1.29 -9.02 -11.08
CA VAL A 62 -2.67 -8.95 -10.58
C VAL A 62 -3.32 -10.33 -10.40
N LYS A 63 -2.91 -11.31 -11.19
CA LYS A 63 -3.32 -12.71 -11.04
C LYS A 63 -2.85 -13.33 -9.72
N LYS A 64 -1.80 -12.80 -9.11
CA LYS A 64 -1.25 -13.28 -7.83
C LYS A 64 -1.86 -12.59 -6.61
N ILE A 65 -2.37 -11.36 -6.74
CA ILE A 65 -2.93 -10.61 -5.61
C ILE A 65 -4.42 -10.91 -5.34
N LEU A 66 -5.04 -11.78 -6.14
CA LEU A 66 -6.37 -12.37 -5.93
C LEU A 66 -7.47 -11.35 -5.59
N GLY A 67 -7.53 -10.24 -6.32
CA GLY A 67 -8.58 -9.24 -6.18
C GLY A 67 -8.46 -8.32 -4.96
N SER A 68 -7.37 -8.37 -4.18
CA SER A 68 -7.20 -7.49 -3.01
C SER A 68 -6.88 -6.04 -3.43
N PRO A 69 -7.77 -5.05 -3.15
CA PRO A 69 -7.50 -3.66 -3.47
C PRO A 69 -6.26 -3.11 -2.74
N LEU A 70 -6.08 -3.53 -1.48
CA LEU A 70 -4.94 -3.13 -0.67
C LEU A 70 -3.63 -3.67 -1.24
N ALA A 71 -3.62 -4.92 -1.71
CA ALA A 71 -2.46 -5.49 -2.37
C ALA A 71 -2.11 -4.76 -3.67
N ALA A 72 -3.12 -4.45 -4.50
CA ALA A 72 -2.92 -3.70 -5.74
C ALA A 72 -2.28 -2.33 -5.47
N LYS A 73 -2.76 -1.62 -4.44
CA LYS A 73 -2.20 -0.33 -4.02
C LYS A 73 -0.75 -0.45 -3.51
N VAL A 74 -0.47 -1.44 -2.65
CA VAL A 74 0.88 -1.63 -2.10
C VAL A 74 1.87 -1.97 -3.21
N ILE A 75 1.55 -2.96 -4.05
CA ILE A 75 2.45 -3.36 -5.15
C ILE A 75 2.58 -2.26 -6.19
N GLY A 76 1.51 -1.52 -6.50
CA GLY A 76 1.61 -0.33 -7.34
C GLY A 76 2.57 0.70 -6.76
N GLY A 77 2.53 0.94 -5.46
CA GLY A 77 3.51 1.80 -4.77
C GLY A 77 4.95 1.29 -4.89
N VAL A 78 5.17 -0.01 -4.68
CA VAL A 78 6.50 -0.65 -4.85
C VAL A 78 7.04 -0.44 -6.27
N LEU A 79 6.20 -0.68 -7.28
CA LEU A 79 6.60 -0.59 -8.69
C LEU A 79 6.88 0.84 -9.16
N LYS A 80 6.26 1.84 -8.49
CA LYS A 80 6.44 3.26 -8.80
C LYS A 80 7.89 3.71 -8.56
N ASP A 81 8.58 3.11 -7.61
CA ASP A 81 9.95 3.52 -7.24
C ASP A 81 10.96 3.25 -8.36
N ASN A 82 10.68 2.30 -9.27
CA ASN A 82 11.56 1.97 -10.38
C ASN A 82 10.80 1.39 -11.59
N LEU A 83 10.84 2.10 -12.73
CA LEU A 83 10.20 1.69 -13.99
C LEU A 83 11.08 0.79 -14.88
N ASP A 84 12.18 0.24 -14.36
CA ASP A 84 12.98 -0.76 -15.06
C ASP A 84 12.25 -2.11 -15.13
N GLU A 85 12.24 -2.74 -16.31
CA GLU A 85 11.58 -4.03 -16.55
C GLU A 85 12.11 -5.14 -15.61
N ARG A 86 13.41 -5.14 -15.30
CA ARG A 86 14.04 -6.12 -14.41
C ARG A 86 13.50 -5.99 -12.99
N HIS A 87 13.32 -4.77 -12.50
CA HIS A 87 12.73 -4.53 -11.18
C HIS A 87 11.31 -5.13 -11.10
N TRP A 88 10.49 -4.88 -12.12
CA TRP A 88 9.13 -5.41 -12.19
C TRP A 88 9.09 -6.94 -12.25
N ARG A 89 10.02 -7.56 -12.99
CA ARG A 89 10.18 -9.03 -13.02
C ARG A 89 10.59 -9.59 -11.66
N THR A 90 11.54 -8.96 -10.97
CA THR A 90 11.94 -9.37 -9.62
C THR A 90 10.78 -9.31 -8.63
N VAL A 91 9.98 -8.24 -8.66
CA VAL A 91 8.77 -8.12 -7.82
C VAL A 91 7.76 -9.21 -8.17
N ARG A 92 7.52 -9.46 -9.46
CA ARG A 92 6.64 -10.54 -9.94
C ARG A 92 7.09 -11.91 -9.45
N GLU A 93 8.39 -12.19 -9.46
CA GLU A 93 8.98 -13.49 -9.09
C GLU A 93 9.15 -13.67 -7.57
N SER A 94 8.95 -12.62 -6.79
CA SER A 94 9.09 -12.63 -5.34
C SER A 94 8.27 -13.75 -4.67
N SER A 95 8.94 -14.52 -3.81
CA SER A 95 8.30 -15.58 -3.01
C SER A 95 7.25 -15.02 -2.05
N LEU A 96 7.40 -13.78 -1.59
CA LEU A 96 6.43 -13.08 -0.74
C LEU A 96 5.12 -12.82 -1.50
N LEU A 97 5.20 -12.51 -2.80
CA LEU A 97 4.01 -12.33 -3.62
C LEU A 97 3.28 -13.66 -3.84
N ASN A 98 4.02 -14.77 -3.98
CA ASN A 98 3.45 -16.12 -4.20
C ASN A 98 2.74 -16.70 -2.97
N GLN A 99 3.00 -16.19 -1.77
CA GLN A 99 2.31 -16.62 -0.56
C GLN A 99 0.85 -16.14 -0.52
N ASN A 100 0.45 -15.21 -1.41
CA ASN A 100 -0.90 -14.69 -1.57
C ASN A 100 -1.58 -14.27 -0.25
N SER A 101 -0.76 -13.88 0.74
CA SER A 101 -1.23 -13.44 2.05
C SER A 101 -1.00 -11.93 2.17
N ILE A 102 -1.96 -11.23 2.77
CA ILE A 102 -1.82 -9.78 2.94
C ILE A 102 -0.56 -9.42 3.74
N ASN A 103 -0.20 -10.23 4.73
CA ASN A 103 1.01 -10.03 5.52
C ASN A 103 2.28 -10.15 4.67
N SER A 104 2.33 -11.10 3.75
CA SER A 104 3.47 -11.28 2.84
C SER A 104 3.58 -10.11 1.85
N ILE A 105 2.45 -9.59 1.37
CA ILE A 105 2.40 -8.43 0.47
C ILE A 105 2.82 -7.14 1.20
N LEU A 106 2.33 -6.93 2.42
CA LEU A 106 2.75 -5.81 3.27
C LEU A 106 4.24 -5.90 3.61
N ARG A 107 4.75 -7.11 3.89
CA ARG A 107 6.18 -7.35 4.13
C ARG A 107 7.02 -7.05 2.90
N LEU A 108 6.56 -7.43 1.70
CA LEU A 108 7.23 -7.09 0.45
C LEU A 108 7.31 -5.56 0.30
N GLY A 109 6.19 -4.86 0.53
CA GLY A 109 6.16 -3.40 0.54
C GLY A 109 7.13 -2.78 1.53
N TYR A 110 7.27 -3.36 2.73
CA TYR A 110 8.19 -2.88 3.75
C TYR A 110 9.68 -3.07 3.37
N ILE A 111 10.06 -4.26 2.88
CA ILE A 111 11.47 -4.60 2.61
C ILE A 111 12.05 -3.76 1.47
N VAL A 112 11.22 -3.33 0.52
CA VAL A 112 11.67 -2.48 -0.59
C VAL A 112 11.78 -1.00 -0.22
N LEU A 113 11.23 -0.57 0.93
CA LEU A 113 11.36 0.81 1.38
C LEU A 113 12.84 1.15 1.66
N PRO A 114 13.29 2.38 1.33
CA PRO A 114 14.55 2.90 1.84
C PRO A 114 14.65 2.78 3.36
N ASN A 115 15.85 2.50 3.89
CA ASN A 115 16.09 2.27 5.32
C ASN A 115 15.49 3.35 6.23
N LEU A 116 15.55 4.62 5.80
CA LEU A 116 14.98 5.75 6.54
C LEU A 116 13.46 5.61 6.72
N LEU A 117 12.77 5.22 5.65
CA LEU A 117 11.31 5.03 5.66
C LEU A 117 10.91 3.77 6.41
N GLN A 118 11.76 2.75 6.45
CA GLN A 118 11.54 1.57 7.31
C GLN A 118 11.51 1.95 8.79
N ASN A 119 12.45 2.81 9.24
CA ASN A 119 12.46 3.31 10.62
C ASN A 119 11.20 4.15 10.93
N CYS A 120 10.83 5.06 10.04
CA CYS A 120 9.59 5.82 10.16
C CYS A 120 8.34 4.93 10.20
N PHE A 121 8.32 3.84 9.45
CA PHE A 121 7.20 2.89 9.45
C PHE A 121 7.15 2.06 10.74
N ALA A 122 8.29 1.57 11.21
CA ALA A 122 8.39 0.81 12.46
C ALA A 122 8.01 1.67 13.69
N PHE A 123 8.20 2.99 13.62
CA PHE A 123 7.79 3.93 14.66
C PHE A 123 6.32 3.77 15.06
N PHE A 124 5.44 3.56 14.08
CA PHE A 124 4.01 3.43 14.33
C PHE A 124 3.64 2.24 15.21
N CYS A 125 4.49 1.20 15.27
CA CYS A 125 4.27 0.03 16.13
C CYS A 125 4.36 0.34 17.63
N MET A 126 4.90 1.50 18.01
CA MET A 126 4.96 1.92 19.42
C MET A 126 3.63 2.50 19.93
N PHE A 127 2.65 2.71 19.05
CA PHE A 127 1.37 3.32 19.38
C PHE A 127 0.24 2.29 19.35
N PRO A 128 -0.84 2.49 20.15
CA PRO A 128 -2.02 1.64 20.09
C PRO A 128 -2.64 1.60 18.69
N GLN A 129 -3.34 0.50 18.40
CA GLN A 129 -4.08 0.36 17.15
C GLN A 129 -5.08 1.53 16.97
N ASN A 130 -5.12 2.09 15.76
CA ASN A 130 -5.96 3.25 15.39
C ASN A 130 -5.59 4.56 16.10
N HIS A 131 -4.37 4.69 16.63
CA HIS A 131 -3.88 5.99 17.09
C HIS A 131 -3.93 7.03 15.96
N ALA A 132 -4.54 8.17 16.25
CA ALA A 132 -4.62 9.28 15.31
C ALA A 132 -3.37 10.15 15.46
N PHE A 133 -2.62 10.31 14.37
CA PHE A 133 -1.44 11.17 14.35
C PHE A 133 -1.81 12.52 13.74
N ASP A 134 -1.43 13.60 14.41
CA ASP A 134 -1.24 14.88 13.74
C ASP A 134 0.03 14.83 12.88
N LYS A 135 -0.05 15.37 11.66
CA LYS A 135 1.05 15.27 10.68
C LYS A 135 2.29 16.01 11.17
N ASP A 136 2.13 17.19 11.75
CA ASP A 136 3.25 18.05 12.12
C ASP A 136 3.89 17.56 13.42
N ASP A 137 3.10 17.00 14.35
CA ASP A 137 3.62 16.27 15.50
C ASP A 137 4.43 15.04 15.08
N LEU A 138 3.93 14.24 14.15
CA LEU A 138 4.62 13.04 13.66
C LEU A 138 5.97 13.38 13.00
N VAL A 139 6.00 14.43 12.17
CA VAL A 139 7.24 14.91 11.55
C VAL A 139 8.24 15.38 12.61
N ARG A 140 7.78 16.14 13.62
CA ARG A 140 8.64 16.58 14.73
C ARG A 140 9.20 15.41 15.53
N MET A 141 8.41 14.37 15.79
CA MET A 141 8.88 13.14 16.44
C MET A 141 9.96 12.43 15.61
N TRP A 142 9.76 12.31 14.29
CA TRP A 142 10.75 11.72 13.41
C TRP A 142 12.06 12.52 13.34
N ILE A 143 12.00 13.85 13.37
CA ILE A 143 13.18 14.71 13.46
C ILE A 143 13.90 14.50 14.80
N ALA A 144 13.16 14.52 15.92
CA ALA A 144 13.72 14.36 17.27
C ALA A 144 14.40 12.99 17.46
N LEU A 145 13.88 11.95 16.81
CA LEU A 145 14.46 10.60 16.81
C LEU A 145 15.60 10.42 15.80
N GLY A 146 15.91 11.44 15.00
CA GLY A 146 16.92 11.38 13.96
C GLY A 146 16.54 10.52 12.76
N PHE A 147 15.26 10.18 12.60
CA PHE A 147 14.75 9.45 11.43
C PHE A 147 14.64 10.33 10.20
N ILE A 148 14.58 11.66 10.34
CA ILE A 148 14.58 12.58 9.20
C ILE A 148 15.47 13.76 9.57
N GLN A 149 16.32 14.18 8.63
CA GLN A 149 17.09 15.41 8.80
C GLN A 149 16.32 16.59 8.22
N PRO A 150 16.16 17.70 8.97
CA PRO A 150 15.57 18.90 8.42
C PRO A 150 16.46 19.44 7.29
N SER A 151 15.83 19.80 6.17
CA SER A 151 16.56 20.49 5.10
C SER A 151 17.05 21.85 5.61
N GLN A 152 18.26 22.28 5.22
CA GLN A 152 18.88 23.53 5.68
C GLN A 152 18.03 24.81 5.44
N ARG A 153 16.93 24.72 4.68
CA ARG A 153 15.98 25.83 4.45
C ARG A 153 14.98 26.08 5.59
N MET A 154 14.81 25.16 6.53
CA MET A 154 13.83 25.31 7.63
C MET A 154 14.37 26.07 8.85
N VAL A 155 15.63 26.52 8.82
CA VAL A 155 16.28 27.22 9.96
C VAL A 155 16.04 28.75 9.91
N SER A 156 15.29 29.26 8.94
CA SER A 156 15.19 30.72 8.71
C SER A 156 13.89 31.40 9.19
N GLU A 157 12.95 30.70 9.82
CA GLU A 157 11.76 31.36 10.40
C GLU A 157 11.60 30.87 11.84
N ASP A 158 12.39 31.49 12.73
CA ASP A 158 12.07 31.81 14.13
C ASP A 158 13.33 32.40 14.81
N ILE A 159 13.57 33.69 14.57
CA ILE A 159 14.28 34.61 15.48
C ILE A 159 13.45 35.90 15.58
#